data_AF-A0A0Q1AYI4-F1
#
_entry.id   AF-A0A0Q1AYI4-F1
#
_cell.length_a   1.000
_cell.length_b   1.000
_cell.length_c   1.000
_cell.angle_alpha   90.00
_cell.angle_beta   90.00
_cell.angle_gamma   90.00
#
_symmetry.space_group_name_H-M   'P 1'
#
loop_
_entity.id
_entity.type
_entity.pdbx_description
1 polymer ?
#
loop_
_entity_poly.entity_id
_entity_poly.type
_entity_poly.pdbx_seq_one_letter_code
_entity_poly.pdbx_strand_id
1 'polypeptide(L)'
;METFVEARPFVPDPEFGRDRESGIRAISELIVRGEIDLPLVSMLQDFALVTHCYTIQSCFGHFVHEFEPDTRNIASLEAYSGKVAAVEYRIAYMALCIRESDPGLRLCHDLRALTRIDPSCIQFGCAEWFWERQVNTYVIQVEPERFRNKDRIMVDLDEALHLETVRNRFMEELHRVAVLQRDMAGA
;
A
#
# COMPACT_ATOMS: atom_id res chain seq x y z
N MET A 1 14.53 -8.81 -8.15
CA MET A 1 14.66 -7.50 -7.52
C MET A 1 14.23 -7.72 -6.09
N GLU A 2 15.13 -7.60 -5.12
CA GLU A 2 14.72 -7.72 -3.71
C GLU A 2 13.87 -6.50 -3.39
N THR A 3 12.56 -6.65 -3.51
CA THR A 3 11.61 -5.55 -3.42
C THR A 3 11.20 -5.26 -1.99
N PHE A 4 11.36 -6.20 -1.06
CA PHE A 4 10.97 -6.03 0.33
C PHE A 4 12.11 -6.42 1.28
N VAL A 5 12.50 -5.48 2.13
CA VAL A 5 13.48 -5.65 3.20
C VAL A 5 12.91 -5.17 4.53
N GLU A 6 13.57 -5.55 5.63
CA GLU A 6 13.19 -5.08 6.96
C GLU A 6 13.19 -3.54 7.02
N ALA A 7 12.26 -2.99 7.80
CA ALA A 7 12.14 -1.54 7.97
C ALA A 7 13.45 -0.94 8.51
N ARG A 8 14.05 -0.04 7.73
CA ARG A 8 15.27 0.66 8.12
C ARG A 8 14.97 1.75 9.16
N PRO A 9 15.94 2.09 10.03
CA PRO A 9 15.80 3.25 10.92
C PRO A 9 15.66 4.54 10.11
N PHE A 10 15.04 5.55 10.73
CA PHE A 10 14.96 6.88 10.15
C PHE A 10 16.35 7.50 9.98
N VAL A 11 16.49 8.32 8.94
CA VAL A 11 17.65 9.18 8.73
C VAL A 11 17.22 10.62 8.42
N PRO A 12 18.10 11.61 8.61
CA PRO A 12 17.85 12.97 8.16
C PRO A 12 17.64 13.04 6.64
N ASP A 13 16.54 13.67 6.24
CA ASP A 13 16.20 13.93 4.85
C ASP A 13 16.05 15.45 4.63
N PRO A 14 17.10 16.13 4.16
CA PRO A 14 17.04 17.57 3.88
C PRO A 14 16.14 17.89 2.67
N GLU A 15 15.84 16.91 1.82
CA GLU A 15 15.10 17.10 0.57
C GLU A 15 13.59 16.78 0.70
N PHE A 16 13.18 16.24 1.85
CA PHE A 16 11.80 15.83 2.16
C PHE A 16 10.74 16.84 1.68
N GLY A 17 10.93 18.13 1.96
CA GLY A 17 9.95 19.16 1.58
C GLY A 17 9.74 19.27 0.07
N ARG A 18 10.85 19.28 -0.69
CA ARG A 18 10.84 19.36 -2.16
C ARG A 18 10.24 18.08 -2.76
N ASP A 19 10.65 16.93 -2.24
CA ASP A 19 10.23 15.64 -2.76
C ASP A 19 8.76 15.35 -2.43
N ARG A 20 8.28 15.79 -1.25
CA ARG A 20 6.86 15.75 -0.88
C ARG A 20 5.98 16.51 -1.87
N GLU A 21 6.35 17.73 -2.20
CA GLU A 21 5.60 18.51 -3.18
C GLU A 21 5.57 17.82 -4.55
N SER A 22 6.70 17.24 -4.97
CA SER A 22 6.78 16.49 -6.22
C SER A 22 5.91 15.23 -6.20
N GLY A 23 5.94 14.47 -5.11
CA GLY A 23 5.13 13.25 -4.94
C GLY A 23 3.64 13.54 -4.94
N ILE A 24 3.19 14.58 -4.22
CA ILE A 24 1.78 15.00 -4.22
C ILE A 24 1.32 15.40 -5.61
N ARG A 25 2.14 16.16 -6.36
CA ARG A 25 1.83 16.52 -7.76
C ARG A 25 1.71 15.28 -8.64
N ALA A 26 2.67 14.36 -8.55
CA ALA A 26 2.66 13.12 -9.34
C ALA A 26 1.42 12.27 -9.08
N ILE A 27 1.06 12.03 -7.81
CA ILE A 27 -0.17 11.29 -7.46
C ILE A 27 -1.42 12.02 -7.95
N SER A 28 -1.48 13.35 -7.81
CA SER A 28 -2.63 14.15 -8.28
C SER A 28 -2.81 14.03 -9.79
N GLU A 29 -1.72 14.04 -10.57
CA GLU A 29 -1.78 13.83 -12.01
C GLU A 29 -2.31 12.44 -12.38
N LEU A 30 -1.86 11.39 -11.68
CA LEU A 30 -2.35 10.02 -11.89
C LEU A 30 -3.84 9.89 -11.59
N ILE A 31 -4.33 10.55 -10.53
CA ILE A 31 -5.76 10.60 -10.20
C ILE A 31 -6.54 11.27 -11.33
N VAL A 32 -6.09 12.44 -11.82
CA VAL A 32 -6.76 13.18 -12.90
C VAL A 32 -6.80 12.36 -14.21
N ARG A 33 -5.76 11.56 -14.48
CA ARG A 33 -5.70 10.69 -15.66
C ARG A 33 -6.52 9.40 -15.53
N GLY A 34 -7.10 9.11 -14.36
CA GLY A 34 -7.79 7.86 -14.09
C GLY A 34 -6.86 6.64 -14.05
N GLU A 35 -5.58 6.85 -13.73
CA GLU A 35 -4.58 5.79 -13.64
C GLU A 35 -4.56 5.11 -12.26
N ILE A 36 -5.19 5.72 -11.25
CA ILE A 36 -5.36 5.19 -9.90
C ILE A 36 -6.70 4.46 -9.78
N ASP A 37 -6.70 3.29 -9.14
CA ASP A 37 -7.94 2.57 -8.84
C ASP A 37 -8.85 3.40 -7.93
N LEU A 38 -10.14 3.49 -8.28
CA LEU A 38 -11.11 4.33 -7.58
C LEU A 38 -11.11 4.17 -6.05
N PRO A 39 -11.00 2.94 -5.47
CA PRO A 39 -10.96 2.78 -4.02
C PRO A 39 -9.78 3.48 -3.33
N LEU A 40 -8.67 3.73 -4.04
CA LEU A 40 -7.49 4.38 -3.46
C LEU A 40 -7.61 5.92 -3.47
N VAL A 41 -8.45 6.50 -4.32
CA VAL A 41 -8.44 7.96 -4.59
C VAL A 41 -8.63 8.78 -3.32
N SER A 42 -9.67 8.49 -2.52
CA SER A 42 -9.93 9.24 -1.29
C SER A 42 -8.80 9.06 -0.27
N MET A 43 -8.27 7.85 -0.13
CA MET A 43 -7.17 7.57 0.78
C MET A 43 -5.90 8.34 0.40
N LEU A 44 -5.56 8.38 -0.89
CA LEU A 44 -4.39 9.10 -1.38
C LEU A 44 -4.54 10.62 -1.22
N GLN A 45 -5.75 11.15 -1.43
CA GLN A 45 -6.05 12.56 -1.16
C GLN A 45 -5.87 12.89 0.32
N ASP A 46 -6.28 12.00 1.23
CA ASP A 46 -6.09 12.20 2.67
C ASP A 46 -4.63 12.11 3.10
N PHE A 47 -3.86 11.16 2.55
CA PHE A 47 -2.42 11.12 2.76
C PHE A 47 -1.69 12.37 2.25
N ALA A 48 -2.17 12.98 1.15
CA ALA A 48 -1.60 14.23 0.66
C ALA A 48 -1.74 15.41 1.64
N LEU A 49 -2.70 15.33 2.57
CA LEU A 49 -2.88 16.32 3.64
C LEU A 49 -2.00 16.05 4.87
N VAL A 50 -1.46 14.84 5.02
CA VAL A 50 -0.53 14.50 6.11
C VAL A 50 0.83 15.18 5.84
N THR A 51 1.25 16.08 6.73
CA THR A 51 2.42 16.97 6.50
C THR A 51 3.77 16.29 6.67
N HIS A 52 3.81 15.15 7.35
CA HIS A 52 5.02 14.40 7.68
C HIS A 52 5.18 13.12 6.85
N CYS A 53 4.43 12.97 5.75
CA CYS A 53 4.67 11.93 4.75
C CYS A 53 4.21 12.35 3.35
N TYR A 54 4.47 11.49 2.36
CA TYR A 54 3.83 11.50 1.04
C TYR A 54 3.90 10.12 0.40
N THR A 55 2.88 9.80 -0.39
CA THR A 55 2.81 8.55 -1.16
C THR A 55 3.69 8.65 -2.41
N ILE A 56 4.44 7.58 -2.68
CA ILE A 56 5.29 7.43 -3.86
C ILE A 56 4.57 6.58 -4.90
N GLN A 57 4.03 5.45 -4.48
CA GLN A 57 3.33 4.50 -5.33
C GLN A 57 2.33 3.68 -4.50
N SER A 58 1.24 3.25 -5.12
CA SER A 58 0.27 2.36 -4.50
C SER A 58 -0.40 1.47 -5.55
N CYS A 59 -0.96 0.34 -5.09
CA CYS A 59 -1.79 -0.56 -5.89
C CYS A 59 -2.89 -1.15 -5.00
N PHE A 60 -4.12 -1.24 -5.51
CA PHE A 60 -5.25 -1.77 -4.75
C PHE A 60 -5.14 -3.30 -4.57
N GLY A 61 -4.40 -3.94 -5.47
CA GLY A 61 -4.30 -5.38 -5.58
C GLY A 61 -5.47 -5.97 -6.36
N HIS A 62 -5.15 -6.87 -7.27
CA HIS A 62 -6.09 -7.39 -8.27
C HIS A 62 -6.05 -8.91 -8.31
N PHE A 63 -7.21 -9.50 -8.63
CA PHE A 63 -7.36 -10.93 -8.81
C PHE A 63 -7.74 -11.20 -10.26
N VAL A 64 -6.91 -11.96 -10.95
CA VAL A 64 -7.07 -12.28 -12.38
C VAL A 64 -7.27 -13.78 -12.51
N HIS A 65 -8.27 -14.19 -13.30
CA HIS A 65 -8.56 -15.59 -13.54
C HIS A 65 -9.22 -15.82 -14.90
N GLU A 66 -9.50 -17.07 -15.27
CA GLU A 66 -9.99 -17.43 -16.61
C GLU A 66 -11.31 -16.73 -17.00
N PHE A 67 -12.23 -16.55 -16.05
CA PHE A 67 -13.50 -15.84 -16.28
C PHE A 67 -13.42 -14.31 -16.11
N GLU A 68 -12.28 -13.76 -15.71
CA GLU A 68 -12.06 -12.32 -15.56
C GLU A 68 -10.58 -12.00 -15.82
N PRO A 69 -10.19 -11.89 -17.10
CA PRO A 69 -8.81 -11.67 -17.50
C PRO A 69 -8.40 -10.19 -17.40
N ASP A 70 -9.32 -9.27 -17.07
CA ASP A 70 -8.97 -7.85 -16.91
C ASP A 70 -8.07 -7.66 -15.68
N THR A 71 -6.82 -7.32 -15.96
CA THR A 71 -5.79 -7.10 -14.95
C THR A 71 -6.03 -5.88 -14.06
N ARG A 72 -7.02 -5.04 -14.40
CA ARG A 72 -7.46 -3.86 -13.63
C ARG A 72 -8.79 -4.08 -12.93
N ASN A 73 -9.39 -5.26 -13.04
CA ASN A 73 -10.65 -5.55 -12.36
C ASN A 73 -10.47 -5.43 -10.83
N ILE A 74 -11.49 -4.87 -10.18
CA ILE A 74 -11.60 -4.72 -8.72
C ILE A 74 -12.89 -5.36 -8.17
N ALA A 75 -13.65 -6.06 -9.02
CA ALA A 75 -14.84 -6.79 -8.58
C ALA A 75 -14.47 -7.93 -7.64
N SER A 76 -15.40 -8.24 -6.72
CA SER A 76 -15.20 -9.31 -5.74
C SER A 76 -15.13 -10.70 -6.38
N LEU A 77 -14.29 -11.55 -5.79
CA LEU A 77 -14.16 -12.96 -6.14
C LEU A 77 -15.35 -13.81 -5.69
N GLU A 78 -16.22 -13.33 -4.80
CA GLU A 78 -17.35 -14.09 -4.27
C GLU A 78 -18.24 -14.68 -5.37
N ALA A 79 -18.44 -13.94 -6.46
CA ALA A 79 -19.24 -14.38 -7.61
C ALA A 79 -18.66 -15.62 -8.34
N TYR A 80 -17.39 -15.92 -8.10
CA TYR A 80 -16.63 -17.01 -8.71
C TYR A 80 -16.33 -18.18 -7.74
N SER A 81 -16.87 -18.13 -6.52
CA SER A 81 -16.74 -19.21 -5.54
C SER A 81 -17.14 -20.57 -6.13
N GLY A 82 -16.24 -21.55 -6.06
CA GLY A 82 -16.41 -22.90 -6.62
C GLY A 82 -16.34 -23.00 -8.15
N LYS A 83 -16.00 -21.92 -8.87
CA LYS A 83 -15.92 -21.91 -10.35
C LYS A 83 -14.50 -21.85 -10.87
N VAL A 84 -13.58 -21.24 -10.12
CA VAL A 84 -12.20 -21.00 -10.53
C VAL A 84 -11.26 -21.87 -9.70
N ALA A 85 -10.30 -22.53 -10.36
CA ALA A 85 -9.31 -23.37 -9.68
C ALA A 85 -8.06 -22.59 -9.24
N ALA A 86 -7.66 -21.56 -10.00
CA ALA A 86 -6.45 -20.79 -9.76
C ALA A 86 -6.67 -19.31 -10.06
N VAL A 87 -6.11 -18.46 -9.22
CA VAL A 87 -6.20 -17.00 -9.32
C VAL A 87 -4.79 -16.43 -9.31
N GLU A 88 -4.46 -15.59 -10.28
CA GLU A 88 -3.28 -14.72 -10.19
C GLU A 88 -3.64 -13.54 -9.28
N TYR A 89 -3.00 -13.48 -8.12
CA TYR A 89 -3.05 -12.30 -7.26
C TYR A 89 -1.90 -11.37 -7.62
N ARG A 90 -2.23 -10.09 -7.84
CA ARG A 90 -1.28 -8.98 -8.02
C ARG A 90 -1.31 -8.17 -6.74
N ILE A 91 -0.14 -7.97 -6.13
CA ILE A 91 0.01 -7.45 -4.77
C ILE A 91 -0.70 -6.11 -4.53
N ALA A 92 -1.35 -5.97 -3.37
CA ALA A 92 -1.83 -4.70 -2.85
C ALA A 92 -0.75 -4.07 -1.98
N TYR A 93 -0.44 -2.79 -2.17
CA TYR A 93 0.56 -2.12 -1.34
C TYR A 93 0.46 -0.60 -1.40
N MET A 94 1.17 0.04 -0.47
CA MET A 94 1.47 1.46 -0.53
C MET A 94 2.93 1.69 -0.11
N ALA A 95 3.65 2.42 -0.96
CA ALA A 95 4.97 2.94 -0.69
C ALA A 95 4.85 4.44 -0.35
N LEU A 96 5.43 4.85 0.77
CA LEU A 96 5.41 6.23 1.23
C LEU A 96 6.73 6.61 1.88
N CYS A 97 7.13 7.87 1.70
CA CYS A 97 8.23 8.45 2.44
C CYS A 97 7.70 9.14 3.69
N ILE A 98 8.34 8.90 4.82
CA ILE A 98 7.95 9.44 6.12
C ILE A 98 9.08 10.34 6.62
N ARG A 99 8.74 11.53 7.10
CA ARG A 99 9.71 12.47 7.65
C ARG A 99 10.22 11.98 9.00
N GLU A 100 11.53 12.04 9.22
CA GLU A 100 12.10 11.93 10.57
C GLU A 100 11.61 13.10 11.44
N SER A 101 10.62 12.82 12.30
CA SER A 101 9.97 13.77 13.20
C SER A 101 9.05 13.01 14.17
N ASP A 102 8.65 13.61 15.29
CA ASP A 102 7.74 12.94 16.22
C ASP A 102 6.42 12.51 15.58
N PRO A 103 5.75 13.35 14.73
CA PRO A 103 4.58 12.89 13.98
C PRO A 103 4.89 11.75 13.01
N GLY A 104 6.03 11.80 12.31
CA GLY A 104 6.46 10.74 11.39
C GLY A 104 6.74 9.41 12.09
N LEU A 105 7.35 9.46 13.27
CA LEU A 105 7.56 8.27 14.12
C LEU A 105 6.23 7.64 14.54
N ARG A 106 5.24 8.47 14.90
CA ARG A 106 3.88 7.99 15.22
C ARG A 106 3.19 7.37 14.02
N LEU A 107 3.23 8.01 12.85
CA LEU A 107 2.69 7.43 11.61
C LEU A 107 3.36 6.08 11.29
N CYS A 108 4.69 5.99 11.39
CA CYS A 108 5.42 4.74 11.18
C CYS A 108 4.98 3.63 12.14
N HIS A 109 4.76 3.97 13.42
CA HIS A 109 4.21 3.05 14.40
C HIS A 109 2.79 2.59 14.04
N ASP A 110 1.91 3.51 13.65
CA ASP A 110 0.52 3.21 13.29
C ASP A 110 0.43 2.32 12.05
N LEU A 111 1.26 2.59 11.03
CA LEU A 111 1.35 1.74 9.85
C LEU A 111 1.87 0.35 10.18
N ARG A 112 2.93 0.24 11.00
CA ARG A 112 3.42 -1.07 11.47
C ARG A 112 2.35 -1.83 12.24
N ALA A 113 1.50 -1.13 13.00
CA ALA A 113 0.44 -1.74 13.79
C ALA A 113 -0.66 -2.42 12.95
N LEU A 114 -0.80 -2.06 11.67
CA LEU A 114 -1.73 -2.69 10.72
C LEU A 114 -1.36 -4.15 10.43
N THR A 115 -0.09 -4.54 10.62
CA THR A 115 0.34 -5.96 10.51
C THR A 115 -0.43 -6.88 11.46
N ARG A 116 -1.02 -6.35 12.53
CA ARG A 116 -1.84 -7.14 13.47
C ARG A 116 -3.21 -7.54 12.92
N ILE A 117 -3.66 -6.95 11.80
CA ILE A 117 -4.92 -7.35 11.14
C ILE A 117 -4.79 -8.79 10.65
N ASP A 118 -3.69 -9.09 9.95
CA ASP A 118 -3.28 -10.42 9.56
C ASP A 118 -1.75 -10.46 9.38
N PRO A 119 -0.98 -10.98 10.36
CA PRO A 119 0.48 -10.96 10.28
C PRO A 119 1.04 -11.95 9.25
N SER A 120 0.22 -12.88 8.77
CA SER A 120 0.64 -13.84 7.73
C SER A 120 0.56 -13.24 6.32
N CYS A 121 -0.23 -12.18 6.15
CA CYS A 121 -0.46 -11.53 4.87
C CYS A 121 -0.03 -10.06 4.84
N ILE A 122 0.05 -9.35 5.95
CA ILE A 122 0.39 -7.92 5.95
C ILE A 122 1.80 -7.74 6.47
N GLN A 123 2.67 -7.13 5.66
CA GLN A 123 4.04 -6.79 6.05
C GLN A 123 4.28 -5.29 6.00
N PHE A 124 5.12 -4.83 6.93
CA PHE A 124 5.65 -3.48 6.97
C PHE A 124 7.17 -3.53 6.88
N GLY A 125 7.75 -2.82 5.93
CA GLY A 125 9.18 -2.85 5.66
C GLY A 125 9.62 -1.68 4.80
N CYS A 126 10.66 -1.90 4.01
CA CYS A 126 11.15 -0.97 3.01
C CYS A 126 11.27 -1.68 1.66
N ALA A 127 11.26 -0.92 0.57
CA ALA A 127 11.80 -1.42 -0.69
C ALA A 127 13.17 -0.83 -0.93
N GLU A 128 14.16 -1.67 -1.17
CA GLU A 128 15.55 -1.23 -1.36
C GLU A 128 15.68 -0.22 -2.49
N TRP A 129 15.05 -0.50 -3.64
CA TRP A 129 15.02 0.39 -4.79
C TRP A 129 14.47 1.79 -4.48
N PHE A 130 13.41 1.89 -3.68
CA PHE A 130 12.90 3.20 -3.28
C PHE A 130 13.84 3.88 -2.30
N TRP A 131 14.39 3.12 -1.35
CA TRP A 131 15.30 3.65 -0.35
C TRP A 131 16.53 4.31 -0.98
N GLU A 132 17.18 3.63 -1.93
CA GLU A 132 18.36 4.16 -2.63
C GLU A 132 18.11 5.50 -3.33
N ARG A 133 16.86 5.76 -3.73
CA ARG A 133 16.46 7.00 -4.41
C ARG A 133 15.93 8.04 -3.45
N GLN A 134 15.26 7.59 -2.39
CA GLN A 134 14.50 8.42 -1.49
C GLN A 134 14.45 7.79 -0.11
N VAL A 135 15.20 8.42 0.79
CA VAL A 135 15.39 7.96 2.15
C VAL A 135 14.08 7.95 2.94
N ASN A 136 14.01 7.13 3.99
CA ASN A 136 12.81 6.93 4.80
C ASN A 136 11.57 6.49 4.00
N THR A 137 11.78 5.81 2.87
CA THR A 137 10.69 5.13 2.18
C THR A 137 10.37 3.81 2.85
N TYR A 138 9.11 3.68 3.25
CA TYR A 138 8.54 2.46 3.81
C TYR A 138 7.48 1.91 2.86
N VAL A 139 7.30 0.59 2.92
CA VAL A 139 6.28 -0.13 2.18
C VAL A 139 5.43 -0.91 3.16
N ILE A 140 4.13 -0.81 2.98
CA ILE A 140 3.16 -1.69 3.60
C ILE A 140 2.41 -2.44 2.49
N GLN A 141 2.36 -3.77 2.60
CA GLN A 141 1.86 -4.64 1.54
C GLN A 141 0.99 -5.77 2.09
N VAL A 142 0.08 -6.26 1.24
CA VAL A 142 -0.75 -7.44 1.49
C VAL A 142 -0.29 -8.53 0.52
N GLU A 143 0.43 -9.52 1.02
CA GLU A 143 1.00 -10.64 0.26
C GLU A 143 1.26 -11.77 1.27
N PRO A 144 0.98 -13.05 0.98
CA PRO A 144 1.37 -14.12 1.90
C PRO A 144 2.87 -14.06 2.21
N GLU A 145 3.27 -14.20 3.48
CA GLU A 145 4.66 -14.00 3.92
C GLU A 145 5.68 -14.81 3.11
N ARG A 146 5.31 -16.04 2.73
CA ARG A 146 6.11 -16.95 1.90
C ARG A 146 6.40 -16.42 0.49
N PHE A 147 5.70 -15.37 0.06
CA PHE A 147 5.81 -14.70 -1.22
C PHE A 147 6.09 -13.21 -1.13
N ARG A 148 6.46 -12.68 0.05
CA ARG A 148 6.70 -11.24 0.31
C ARG A 148 7.62 -10.49 -0.67
N ASN A 149 8.41 -11.21 -1.47
CA ASN A 149 9.34 -10.68 -2.48
C ASN A 149 8.81 -10.83 -3.92
N LYS A 150 7.51 -11.08 -4.10
CA LYS A 150 6.86 -11.24 -5.41
C LYS A 150 5.74 -10.23 -5.55
N ASP A 151 5.63 -9.68 -6.76
CA ASP A 151 4.54 -8.73 -7.08
C ASP A 151 3.30 -9.46 -7.65
N ARG A 152 3.47 -10.74 -8.01
CA ARG A 152 2.42 -11.62 -8.55
C ARG A 152 2.61 -13.05 -8.07
N ILE A 153 1.52 -13.69 -7.69
CA ILE A 153 1.49 -15.08 -7.28
C ILE A 153 0.27 -15.81 -7.83
N MET A 154 0.40 -17.13 -7.97
CA MET A 154 -0.73 -18.01 -8.22
C MET A 154 -1.17 -18.62 -6.89
N VAL A 155 -2.45 -18.52 -6.58
CA VAL A 155 -3.08 -19.09 -5.39
C VAL A 155 -4.35 -19.85 -5.80
N ASP A 156 -4.80 -20.75 -4.93
CA ASP A 156 -6.14 -21.31 -5.07
C ASP A 156 -7.22 -20.28 -4.68
N LEU A 157 -8.47 -20.63 -4.94
CA LEU A 157 -9.59 -19.71 -4.72
C LEU A 157 -9.82 -19.40 -3.23
N ASP A 158 -9.59 -20.36 -2.34
CA ASP A 158 -9.83 -20.16 -0.90
C ASP A 158 -8.82 -19.16 -0.34
N GLU A 159 -7.55 -19.28 -0.72
CA GLU A 159 -6.52 -18.30 -0.38
C GLU A 159 -6.77 -16.95 -1.05
N ALA A 160 -7.24 -16.91 -2.30
CA ALA A 160 -7.60 -15.67 -2.98
C ALA A 160 -8.74 -14.92 -2.28
N LEU A 161 -9.79 -15.63 -1.84
CA LEU A 161 -10.90 -15.07 -1.07
C LEU A 161 -10.44 -14.52 0.30
N HIS A 162 -9.52 -15.24 0.95
CA HIS A 162 -8.90 -14.76 2.17
C HIS A 162 -8.08 -13.48 1.93
N LEU A 163 -7.23 -13.46 0.90
CA LEU A 163 -6.45 -12.28 0.50
C LEU A 163 -7.36 -11.10 0.16
N GLU A 164 -8.47 -11.32 -0.54
CA GLU A 164 -9.47 -10.30 -0.83
C GLU A 164 -10.03 -9.68 0.45
N THR A 165 -10.38 -10.53 1.43
CA THR A 165 -10.89 -10.11 2.74
C THR A 165 -9.86 -9.29 3.50
N VAL A 166 -8.61 -9.76 3.56
CA VAL A 166 -7.51 -9.06 4.24
C VAL A 166 -7.20 -7.74 3.54
N ARG A 167 -7.11 -7.72 2.21
CA ARG A 167 -6.85 -6.53 1.38
C ARG A 167 -7.93 -5.46 1.57
N ASN A 168 -9.20 -5.84 1.59
CA ASN A 168 -10.28 -4.89 1.83
C ASN A 168 -10.18 -4.24 3.21
N ARG A 169 -10.02 -5.07 4.25
CA ARG A 169 -9.86 -4.57 5.63
C ARG A 169 -8.59 -3.74 5.80
N PHE A 170 -7.50 -4.14 5.18
CA PHE A 170 -6.24 -3.40 5.15
C PHE A 170 -6.44 -2.00 4.57
N MET A 171 -7.10 -1.88 3.41
CA MET A 171 -7.34 -0.58 2.76
C MET A 171 -8.23 0.34 3.62
N GLU A 172 -9.27 -0.22 4.25
CA GLU A 172 -10.11 0.54 5.18
C GLU A 172 -9.33 1.09 6.38
N GLU A 173 -8.54 0.25 7.04
CA GLU A 173 -7.75 0.68 8.20
C GLU A 173 -6.60 1.62 7.81
N LEU A 174 -6.00 1.41 6.64
CA LEU A 174 -4.98 2.31 6.10
C LEU A 174 -5.56 3.70 5.82
N HIS A 175 -6.77 3.78 5.28
CA HIS A 175 -7.48 5.04 5.08
C HIS A 175 -7.80 5.71 6.43
N ARG A 176 -8.21 4.95 7.46
CA ARG A 176 -8.40 5.50 8.81
C ARG A 176 -7.11 6.08 9.39
N VAL A 177 -5.96 5.45 9.17
CA VAL A 177 -4.66 6.01 9.57
C VAL A 177 -4.43 7.37 8.90
N ALA A 178 -4.71 7.50 7.59
CA ALA A 178 -4.58 8.78 6.89
C ALA A 178 -5.46 9.87 7.52
N VAL A 179 -6.72 9.55 7.80
CA VAL A 179 -7.69 10.46 8.42
C VAL A 179 -7.27 10.88 9.82
N LEU A 180 -6.82 9.94 10.66
CA LEU A 180 -6.35 10.29 12.01
C LEU A 180 -5.11 11.19 11.95
N GLN A 181 -4.18 10.90 11.05
CA GLN A 181 -2.92 11.63 10.95
C GLN A 181 -3.08 13.03 10.35
N ARG A 182 -4.04 13.22 9.42
CA ARG A 182 -4.35 14.56 8.88
C ARG A 182 -5.02 15.43 9.95
N ASP A 183 -5.93 14.86 10.74
CA ASP A 183 -6.71 15.61 11.73
C ASP A 183 -5.83 16.06 12.90
N MET A 184 -4.83 15.24 13.29
CA MET A 184 -3.80 15.62 14.26
C MET A 184 -2.83 16.68 13.75
N ALA A 185 -2.66 16.82 12.43
CA ALA A 185 -1.77 17.84 11.86
C ALA A 185 -2.42 19.24 11.81
N GLY A 186 -3.75 19.32 11.98
CA GLY A 186 -4.52 20.57 12.01
C GLY A 186 -4.87 21.07 13.42
N ALA A 187 -4.48 20.35 14.48
CA ALA A 187 -4.67 20.72 15.88
C ALA A 187 -3.39 21.31 16.49
#